data_AF-A0A6M2DUI1-F1
#
_entry.id   AF-A0A6M2DUI1-F1
#
_cell.length_a   1.000
_cell.length_b   1.000
_cell.length_c   1.000
_cell.angle_alpha   90.00
_cell.angle_beta   90.00
_cell.angle_gamma   90.00
#
_symmetry.space_group_name_H-M   'P 1'
#
loop_
_entity.id
_entity.type
_entity.pdbx_description
1 polymer ?
#
loop_
_entity_poly.entity_id
_entity_poly.type
_entity_poly.pdbx_seq_one_letter_code
_entity_poly.pdbx_strand_id
1 'polypeptide(L)' 'RDSQDFPDVADDSTYIDSSSTKRFVCSWCAKSYKYSRDLKRHHRVECGKQPSWVCDLCSYKTFYREPLESHYAARHNI' A
#
# COMPACT_ATOMS: atom_id res chain seq x y z
N ARG A 1 0.16 42.68 29.86
CA ARG A 1 -1.23 42.42 29.42
C ARG A 1 -1.18 42.40 27.90
N ASP A 2 -0.49 41.40 27.39
CA ASP A 2 -1.08 40.12 27.00
C ASP A 2 -1.76 40.30 25.64
N SER A 3 -1.00 39.99 24.62
CA SER A 3 -1.47 39.65 23.28
C SER A 3 -0.32 38.86 22.69
N GLN A 4 -0.23 37.62 23.14
CA GLN A 4 0.60 36.59 22.55
C GLN A 4 -0.18 36.16 21.30
N ASP A 5 0.23 36.62 20.12
CA ASP A 5 -0.36 36.20 18.86
C ASP A 5 -0.04 34.72 18.64
N PHE A 6 -0.93 33.86 19.13
CA PHE A 6 -0.93 32.45 18.79
C PHE A 6 -1.33 32.36 17.31
N PRO A 7 -0.43 31.92 16.40
CA PRO A 7 -0.88 31.62 15.05
C PRO A 7 -1.98 30.57 15.15
N ASP A 8 -3.09 30.78 14.45
CA ASP A 8 -4.17 29.81 14.31
C ASP A 8 -3.60 28.52 13.73
N VAL A 9 -3.11 27.64 14.61
CA VAL A 9 -2.81 26.26 14.28
C VAL A 9 -4.15 25.58 14.09
N ALA A 10 -4.72 25.78 12.90
CA ALA A 10 -5.56 24.78 12.28
C ALA A 10 -4.67 23.53 12.09
N ASP A 11 -4.52 22.78 13.17
CA ASP A 11 -4.13 21.39 13.17
C ASP A 11 -5.20 20.63 12.38
N ASP A 12 -5.07 20.65 11.07
CA ASP A 12 -5.41 19.49 10.25
C ASP A 12 -4.09 19.05 9.67
N SER A 13 -3.46 18.10 10.36
CA SER A 13 -2.24 17.42 9.96
C SER A 13 -2.42 16.66 8.64
N THR A 14 -2.64 17.38 7.54
CA THR A 14 -2.62 16.90 6.17
C THR A 14 -1.69 17.78 5.34
N TYR A 15 -0.41 17.83 5.73
CA TYR A 15 0.63 18.30 4.82
C TYR A 15 0.73 17.34 3.63
N ILE A 16 -0.07 17.62 2.59
CA ILE A 16 -0.05 16.93 1.30
C ILE A 16 1.12 17.54 0.51
N ASP A 17 2.28 16.90 0.59
CA ASP A 17 3.41 17.18 -0.29
C ASP A 17 3.14 16.64 -1.71
N SER A 18 2.73 17.55 -2.59
CA SER A 18 3.08 17.72 -4.02
C SER A 18 3.11 16.53 -5.01
N SER A 19 2.62 15.34 -4.68
CA SER A 19 2.39 14.24 -5.65
C SER A 19 0.97 13.67 -5.53
N SER A 20 0.00 14.58 -5.49
CA SER A 20 -1.42 14.33 -5.14
C SER A 20 -2.18 13.48 -6.18
N THR A 21 -1.94 12.17 -6.16
CA THR A 21 -2.98 11.18 -6.45
C THR A 21 -3.48 10.69 -5.10
N LYS A 22 -4.77 10.87 -4.80
CA LYS A 22 -5.40 10.35 -3.57
C LYS A 22 -5.13 8.85 -3.46
N ARG A 23 -4.12 8.45 -2.66
CA ARG A 23 -3.76 7.05 -2.45
C ARG A 23 -4.65 6.49 -1.34
N PHE A 24 -5.07 5.25 -1.53
CA PHE A 24 -5.89 4.49 -0.60
C PHE A 24 -4.97 3.63 0.25
N VAL A 25 -4.81 3.97 1.52
CA VAL A 25 -3.88 3.30 2.43
C VAL A 25 -4.62 2.29 3.31
N CYS A 26 -4.05 1.10 3.47
CA CYS A 26 -4.54 0.09 4.42
C CYS A 26 -4.09 0.46 5.84
N SER A 27 -5.03 0.58 6.77
CA SER A 27 -4.74 0.90 8.17
C SER A 27 -4.04 -0.23 8.95
N TRP A 28 -4.11 -1.47 8.45
CA TRP A 28 -3.52 -2.63 9.12
C TRP A 28 -2.09 -2.96 8.70
N CYS A 29 -1.70 -2.67 7.46
CA CYS A 29 -0.36 -2.96 6.94
C CYS A 29 0.35 -1.75 6.31
N ALA A 30 -0.27 -0.56 6.37
CA ALA A 30 0.24 0.69 5.83
C ALA A 30 0.54 0.70 4.32
N LYS A 31 0.11 -0.32 3.55
CA LYS A 31 0.27 -0.32 2.09
C LYS A 31 -0.62 0.72 1.43
N SER A 32 -0.04 1.50 0.52
CA SER A 32 -0.75 2.50 -0.29
C SER A 32 -1.08 1.99 -1.69
N TYR A 33 -2.32 2.22 -2.12
CA TYR A 33 -2.83 1.84 -3.44
C TYR A 33 -3.28 3.07 -4.22
N LYS A 34 -3.13 3.06 -5.55
CA LYS A 34 -3.58 4.17 -6.41
C LYS A 34 -5.11 4.26 -6.50
N TYR A 35 -5.82 3.14 -6.34
CA TYR A 35 -7.27 3.06 -6.51
C TYR A 35 -7.96 2.38 -5.31
N SER A 36 -9.20 2.80 -5.03
CA SER A 36 -10.01 2.24 -3.94
C SER A 36 -10.36 0.76 -4.17
N ARG A 37 -10.55 0.35 -5.42
CA ARG A 37 -10.81 -1.05 -5.80
C ARG A 37 -9.66 -1.97 -5.38
N ASP A 38 -8.44 -1.48 -5.51
CA ASP A 38 -7.24 -2.24 -5.14
C ASP A 38 -7.11 -2.35 -3.63
N LEU A 39 -7.36 -1.27 -2.89
CA LEU A 39 -7.43 -1.33 -1.43
C LEU A 39 -8.53 -2.28 -0.93
N LYS A 40 -9.74 -2.23 -1.52
CA LYS A 40 -10.84 -3.15 -1.18
C LYS A 40 -10.51 -4.61 -1.48
N ARG A 41 -9.77 -4.88 -2.55
CA ARG A 41 -9.28 -6.23 -2.87
C ARG A 41 -8.24 -6.66 -1.86
N HIS A 42 -7.24 -5.81 -1.62
CA HIS A 42 -6.20 -6.01 -0.60
C HIS A 42 -6.81 -6.34 0.76
N HIS A 43 -7.78 -5.57 1.27
CA HIS A 43 -8.45 -5.85 2.55
C HIS A 43 -9.12 -7.23 2.60
N ARG A 44 -9.62 -7.75 1.47
CA ARG A 44 -10.33 -9.05 1.42
C ARG A 44 -9.39 -10.25 1.27
N VAL A 45 -8.30 -10.10 0.52
CA VAL A 45 -7.47 -11.24 0.08
C VAL A 45 -6.04 -11.21 0.58
N GLU A 46 -5.51 -10.03 0.92
CA GLU A 46 -4.12 -9.86 1.37
C GLU A 46 -4.04 -9.49 2.85
N CYS A 47 -4.93 -8.62 3.32
CA CYS A 47 -4.88 -8.12 4.68
C CYS A 47 -5.20 -9.23 5.69
N GLY A 48 -4.23 -9.55 6.55
CA GLY A 48 -4.33 -10.63 7.52
C GLY A 48 -4.26 -12.04 6.91
N LYS A 49 -3.97 -12.17 5.61
CA LYS A 49 -3.80 -13.45 4.93
C LYS A 49 -2.34 -13.62 4.55
N GLN A 50 -1.87 -14.87 4.52
CA GLN A 50 -0.53 -15.16 4.00
C GLN A 50 -0.58 -15.29 2.48
N PRO A 51 0.49 -14.87 1.77
CA PRO A 51 0.57 -15.02 0.32
C PRO A 51 0.44 -16.49 -0.03
N SER A 52 -0.62 -16.84 -0.76
CA SER A 52 -0.90 -18.23 -1.13
C SER A 52 -0.01 -18.72 -2.28
N TRP A 53 0.60 -17.81 -3.03
CA TRP A 53 1.41 -18.11 -4.20
C TRP A 53 2.87 -17.82 -3.87
N VAL A 54 3.63 -18.89 -3.65
CA VAL A 54 5.05 -18.87 -3.33
C VAL A 54 5.83 -19.39 -4.53
N CYS A 55 6.98 -18.77 -4.79
CA CYS A 55 7.95 -19.36 -5.70
C CYS A 55 8.68 -20.49 -4.98
N ASP A 56 8.83 -21.64 -5.62
CA ASP A 56 9.57 -22.78 -5.06
C ASP A 56 11.08 -22.65 -5.29
N LEU A 57 11.49 -21.75 -6.17
CA LEU A 57 12.89 -21.51 -6.54
C LEU A 57 13.52 -20.33 -5.78
N CYS A 58 12.72 -19.45 -5.18
CA CYS A 58 13.22 -18.30 -4.41
C CYS A 58 12.24 -17.86 -3.31
N SER A 59 12.63 -16.89 -2.49
CA SER A 59 11.78 -16.39 -1.39
C SER A 59 10.65 -15.43 -1.81
N TYR A 60 10.36 -15.32 -3.11
CA TYR A 60 9.29 -14.44 -3.61
C TYR A 60 7.91 -15.01 -3.28
N LYS A 61 7.02 -14.14 -2.78
CA LYS A 61 5.66 -14.50 -2.41
C LYS A 61 4.69 -13.45 -2.91
N THR A 62 3.54 -13.89 -3.43
CA THR A 62 2.47 -13.03 -3.90
C THR A 62 1.11 -13.63 -3.55
N PHE A 63 0.08 -12.80 -3.62
CA PHE A 63 -1.30 -13.19 -3.35
C PHE A 63 -2.06 -13.59 -4.61
N TYR A 64 -1.47 -13.41 -5.79
CA TYR A 64 -2.11 -13.63 -7.09
C TYR A 64 -1.22 -14.47 -8.00
N ARG A 65 -1.83 -15.28 -8.87
CA ARG A 65 -1.13 -16.16 -9.82
C ARG A 65 -0.36 -15.40 -10.89
N GLU A 66 -1.01 -14.43 -11.53
CA GLU A 66 -0.47 -13.68 -12.66
C GLU A 66 0.93 -13.06 -12.40
N PRO A 67 1.15 -12.36 -11.27
CA PRO A 67 2.50 -11.89 -10.92
C PRO A 67 3.48 -13.01 -10.56
N LEU A 68 3.03 -14.19 -10.12
CA LEU A 68 3.91 -15.34 -9.89
C LEU A 68 4.39 -15.95 -11.21
N GLU A 69 3.50 -16.14 -12.18
CA GLU A 69 3.84 -16.64 -13.52
C GLU A 69 4.84 -15.73 -14.22
N SER A 70 4.57 -14.41 -14.22
CA SER A 70 5.50 -13.44 -14.78
C SER A 70 6.84 -13.42 -14.01
N HIS A 71 6.81 -13.64 -12.70
CA HIS A 71 8.02 -13.79 -11.90
C HIS A 71 8.85 -15.01 -12.33
N TYR A 72 8.24 -16.18 -12.53
CA TYR A 72 8.94 -17.37 -13.01
C TYR A 72 9.62 -17.11 -14.35
N ALA A 73 8.89 -16.55 -15.32
CA ALA A 73 9.45 -16.22 -16.63
C ALA A 73 10.55 -15.15 -16.57
N ALA A 74 10.48 -14.16 -15.67
CA ALA A 74 11.42 -13.04 -15.63
C ALA A 74 12.63 -13.24 -14.68
N ARG A 75 12.50 -14.10 -13.67
CA ARG A 75 13.55 -14.38 -12.67
C ARG A 75 14.18 -15.75 -12.84
N HIS A 76 13.44 -16.71 -13.40
CA HIS A 76 13.87 -18.08 -13.58
C HIS A 76 13.87 -18.52 -15.05
N ASN A 77 13.32 -17.72 -15.97
CA ASN A 77 13.20 -18.00 -17.41
C ASN A 77 12.59 -19.39 -17.70
N ILE A 78 11.53 -19.73 -16.97
CA ILE A 78 10.78 -20.99 -17.09
C ILE A 78 9.46 -20.73 -17.82
#